data_AF-M9QZX0-F1
#
_entry.id   AF-M9QZX0-F1
#
_cell.length_a   1.000
_cell.length_b   1.000
_cell.length_c   1.000
_cell.angle_alpha   90.00
_cell.angle_beta   90.00
_cell.angle_gamma   90.00
#
_symmetry.space_group_name_H-M   'P 1'
#
loop_
_entity.id
_entity.type
_entity.pdbx_description
1 polymer ?
#
loop_
_entity_poly.entity_id
_entity_poly.type
_entity_poly.pdbx_seq_one_letter_code
_entity_poly.pdbx_strand_id
1 'polypeptide(L)'
;MPPSFDGRVSAFANLLAVSIGMSHRWLMTIEGCVPRVSSHLLGLIHNCGSTRKGRSIGHLYSPFRQPRIVDPRLIKNARQHVFETDVGAYAELAPVIQRLAEALGRDGQYAREDKVLDVAVSLERLFKPSGRRISLDLQNAVADTLGTSDESKAQFRDQVKHFYDVRSAIIHGPVDTKKKQLLTETGEAFQNGFELARASLMKKLETELI
;
A
#
# COMPACT_ATOMS: atom_id res chain seq x y z
N MET A 1 -23.96 2.35 9.73
CA MET A 1 -24.44 1.63 8.54
C MET A 1 -23.32 0.73 8.05
N PRO A 2 -23.59 -0.53 7.64
CA PRO A 2 -22.57 -1.35 7.00
C PRO A 2 -22.06 -0.66 5.72
N PRO A 3 -20.77 -0.81 5.36
CA PRO A 3 -20.25 -0.23 4.13
C PRO A 3 -21.03 -0.78 2.92
N SER A 4 -21.28 0.08 1.93
CA SER A 4 -21.87 -0.32 0.65
C SER A 4 -21.05 -1.44 0.01
N PHE A 5 -21.67 -2.23 -0.86
CA PHE A 5 -20.96 -3.28 -1.61
C PHE A 5 -19.71 -2.73 -2.30
N ASP A 6 -19.81 -1.55 -2.92
CA ASP A 6 -18.68 -0.86 -3.56
C ASP A 6 -17.58 -0.49 -2.57
N GLY A 7 -17.94 -0.04 -1.36
CA GLY A 7 -16.99 0.23 -0.28
C GLY A 7 -16.23 -1.03 0.15
N ARG A 8 -16.92 -2.18 0.24
CA ARG A 8 -16.29 -3.47 0.56
C ARG A 8 -15.40 -3.98 -0.57
N VAL A 9 -15.78 -3.78 -1.83
CA VAL A 9 -14.95 -4.16 -2.98
C VAL A 9 -13.67 -3.31 -3.02
N SER A 10 -13.76 -2.00 -2.77
CA SER A 10 -12.61 -1.12 -2.67
C SER A 10 -11.68 -1.51 -1.52
N ALA A 11 -12.25 -1.79 -0.34
CA ALA A 11 -11.53 -2.31 0.82
C ALA A 11 -10.75 -3.60 0.49
N PHE A 12 -11.42 -4.56 -0.15
CA PHE A 12 -10.81 -5.81 -0.59
C PHE A 12 -9.68 -5.59 -1.60
N ALA A 13 -9.89 -4.74 -2.61
CA ALA A 13 -8.87 -4.44 -3.62
C ALA A 13 -7.62 -3.79 -3.00
N ASN A 14 -7.79 -2.86 -2.05
CA ASN A 14 -6.68 -2.22 -1.36
C ASN A 14 -5.93 -3.21 -0.48
N LEU A 15 -6.63 -4.03 0.31
CA LEU A 15 -5.98 -5.05 1.13
C LEU A 15 -5.24 -6.05 0.27
N LEU A 16 -5.84 -6.52 -0.82
CA LEU A 16 -5.20 -7.43 -1.76
C LEU A 16 -3.94 -6.80 -2.38
N ALA A 17 -3.98 -5.53 -2.79
CA ALA A 17 -2.83 -4.80 -3.31
C ALA A 17 -1.65 -4.83 -2.33
N VAL A 18 -1.94 -4.54 -1.07
CA VAL A 18 -0.94 -4.51 0.00
C VAL A 18 -0.42 -5.91 0.30
N SER A 19 -1.30 -6.91 0.46
CA SER A 19 -0.91 -8.30 0.74
C SER A 19 0.01 -8.88 -0.33
N ILE A 20 -0.25 -8.60 -1.61
CA ILE A 20 0.62 -9.07 -2.70
C ILE A 20 1.84 -8.16 -2.94
N GLY A 21 1.87 -6.96 -2.35
CA GLY A 21 2.92 -5.95 -2.57
C GLY A 21 2.94 -5.41 -4.01
N MET A 22 1.79 -5.32 -4.67
CA MET A 22 1.69 -4.84 -6.04
C MET A 22 0.46 -3.96 -6.19
N SER A 23 0.58 -2.90 -6.99
CA SER A 23 -0.57 -2.06 -7.31
C SER A 23 -1.67 -2.90 -7.95
N HIS A 24 -2.79 -3.09 -7.26
CA HIS A 24 -4.02 -3.53 -7.92
C HIS A 24 -4.64 -2.29 -8.54
N ARG A 25 -4.56 -2.19 -9.87
CA ARG A 25 -5.29 -1.15 -10.58
C ARG A 25 -6.75 -1.57 -10.62
N TRP A 26 -7.56 -0.77 -9.95
CA TRP A 26 -9.03 -0.79 -9.89
C TRP A 26 -9.67 -1.73 -10.93
N LEU A 27 -10.24 -2.83 -10.45
CA LEU A 27 -11.42 -3.44 -11.05
C LEU A 27 -12.67 -2.66 -10.60
N MET A 28 -12.59 -1.33 -10.51
CA MET A 28 -13.80 -0.52 -10.57
C MET A 28 -14.07 -0.30 -12.04
N THR A 29 -15.11 -0.98 -12.51
CA THR A 29 -16.04 -0.31 -13.40
C THR A 29 -16.34 1.04 -12.78
N ILE A 30 -15.79 2.13 -13.33
CA ILE A 30 -16.37 3.47 -13.10
C ILE A 30 -17.86 3.29 -13.38
N GLU A 31 -18.76 3.93 -12.64
CA GLU A 31 -20.17 3.98 -13.05
C GLU A 31 -20.23 4.31 -14.56
N GLY A 32 -20.69 3.34 -15.36
CA GLY A 32 -20.72 3.45 -16.83
C GLY A 32 -19.45 3.12 -17.61
N CYS A 33 -18.34 2.64 -17.02
CA CYS A 33 -17.16 2.18 -17.76
C CYS A 33 -16.83 0.71 -17.45
N VAL A 34 -17.15 -0.19 -18.37
CA VAL A 34 -16.71 -1.58 -18.34
C VAL A 34 -15.41 -1.72 -19.15
N PRO A 35 -14.36 -2.40 -18.65
CA PRO A 35 -13.19 -2.74 -19.46
C PRO A 35 -13.62 -3.45 -20.74
N ARG A 36 -13.06 -3.09 -21.90
CA ARG A 36 -13.53 -3.59 -23.21
C ARG A 36 -13.55 -5.12 -23.32
N VAL A 37 -12.59 -5.78 -22.67
CA VAL A 37 -12.50 -7.25 -22.58
C VAL A 37 -13.66 -7.82 -21.75
N SER A 38 -14.00 -7.16 -20.64
CA SER A 38 -15.14 -7.49 -19.79
C SER A 38 -16.48 -7.18 -20.48
N SER A 39 -16.57 -6.15 -21.34
CA SER A 39 -17.79 -5.87 -22.14
C SER A 39 -18.12 -6.99 -23.13
N HIS A 40 -17.11 -7.60 -23.74
CA HIS A 40 -17.29 -8.77 -24.61
C HIS A 40 -17.74 -10.01 -23.82
N LEU A 41 -17.14 -10.24 -22.64
CA LEU A 41 -17.55 -11.32 -21.72
C LEU A 41 -18.97 -11.14 -21.17
N LEU A 42 -19.44 -9.90 -21.05
CA LEU A 42 -20.78 -9.55 -20.56
C LEU A 42 -21.81 -9.34 -21.68
N GLY A 43 -21.47 -9.59 -22.95
CA GLY A 43 -22.39 -9.45 -24.09
C GLY A 43 -22.79 -8.01 -24.44
N LEU A 44 -22.09 -7.01 -23.89
CA LEU A 44 -22.38 -5.59 -24.09
C LEU A 44 -21.61 -5.06 -25.30
N ILE A 45 -22.19 -5.30 -26.48
CA ILE A 45 -21.67 -4.81 -27.77
C ILE A 45 -22.09 -3.34 -27.92
N HIS A 46 -21.20 -2.43 -27.49
CA HIS A 46 -21.14 -1.01 -27.90
C HIS A 46 -22.45 -0.18 -27.83
N ASN A 47 -22.60 0.71 -26.83
CA ASN A 47 -23.59 1.78 -26.92
C ASN A 47 -22.99 3.08 -27.50
N CYS A 48 -23.59 3.51 -28.59
CA CYS A 48 -23.30 4.65 -29.47
C CYS A 48 -23.69 6.03 -28.86
N GLY A 49 -23.39 6.27 -27.58
CA GLY A 49 -23.82 7.49 -26.87
C GLY A 49 -22.76 8.23 -26.05
N SER A 50 -21.52 7.74 -25.98
CA SER A 50 -20.48 8.40 -25.18
C SER A 50 -19.84 9.57 -25.94
N THR A 51 -20.16 10.81 -25.54
CA THR A 51 -19.56 12.05 -26.06
C THR A 51 -18.13 12.29 -25.56
N ARG A 52 -17.62 11.46 -24.65
CA ARG A 52 -16.24 11.52 -24.19
C ARG A 52 -15.46 10.35 -24.79
N LYS A 53 -14.41 10.66 -25.57
CA LYS A 53 -13.32 9.69 -25.82
C LYS A 53 -12.72 9.36 -24.46
N GLY A 54 -13.08 8.21 -23.89
CA GLY A 54 -12.40 7.69 -22.70
C GLY A 54 -10.89 7.68 -22.97
N ARG A 55 -10.09 8.13 -21.99
CA ARG A 55 -8.64 7.97 -22.07
C ARG A 55 -8.32 6.48 -22.14
N SER A 56 -7.52 6.08 -23.12
CA SER A 56 -7.03 4.71 -23.18
C SER A 56 -6.14 4.46 -21.96
N ILE A 57 -6.63 3.63 -21.05
CA ILE A 57 -5.82 3.04 -19.97
C ILE A 57 -4.97 1.87 -20.48
N GLY A 58 -4.84 1.67 -21.81
CA GLY A 58 -4.01 0.59 -22.37
C GLY A 58 -2.54 0.68 -21.97
N HIS A 59 -2.02 1.89 -21.71
CA HIS A 59 -0.69 2.06 -21.11
C HIS A 59 -0.61 1.51 -19.66
N LEU A 60 -1.76 1.40 -18.98
CA LEU A 60 -1.84 0.81 -17.66
C LEU A 60 -1.93 -0.73 -17.68
N TYR A 61 -2.30 -1.31 -18.82
CA TYR A 61 -2.49 -2.75 -19.03
C TYR A 61 -1.75 -3.19 -20.29
N SER A 62 -0.53 -3.71 -20.12
CA SER A 62 0.11 -4.41 -21.23
C SER A 62 -0.62 -5.76 -21.42
N PRO A 63 -1.24 -6.03 -22.58
CA PRO A 63 -1.86 -7.32 -22.86
C PRO A 63 -0.83 -8.47 -22.91
N PHE A 64 0.46 -8.14 -22.91
CA PHE A 64 1.59 -9.08 -22.88
C PHE A 64 2.23 -9.23 -21.50
N ARG A 65 1.77 -8.49 -20.47
CA ARG A 65 2.22 -8.74 -19.10
C ARG A 65 1.52 -10.00 -18.60
N GLN A 66 2.27 -11.08 -18.46
CA GLN A 66 1.81 -12.22 -17.68
C GLN A 66 1.54 -11.75 -16.25
N PRO A 67 0.33 -11.96 -15.71
CA PRO A 67 0.09 -11.67 -14.30
C PRO A 67 1.07 -12.51 -13.49
N ARG A 68 1.71 -11.90 -12.49
CA ARG A 68 2.51 -12.67 -11.53
C ARG A 68 1.60 -13.72 -10.90
N ILE A 69 2.12 -14.94 -10.74
CA ILE A 69 1.42 -15.99 -10.00
C ILE A 69 1.30 -15.50 -8.56
N VAL A 70 0.08 -15.25 -8.12
CA VAL A 70 -0.24 -14.84 -6.75
C VAL A 70 -0.60 -16.08 -5.95
N ASP A 71 -0.09 -16.21 -4.73
CA ASP A 71 -0.51 -17.27 -3.81
C ASP A 71 -2.03 -17.14 -3.53
N PRO A 72 -2.85 -18.15 -3.87
CA PRO A 72 -4.29 -18.12 -3.60
C PRO A 72 -4.65 -17.87 -2.13
N ARG A 73 -3.75 -18.19 -1.19
CA ARG A 73 -3.93 -17.94 0.25
C ARG A 73 -4.07 -16.45 0.56
N LEU A 74 -3.31 -15.58 -0.11
CA LEU A 74 -3.38 -14.13 0.10
C LEU A 74 -4.76 -13.58 -0.31
N ILE A 75 -5.33 -14.11 -1.40
CA ILE A 75 -6.66 -13.74 -1.88
C ILE A 75 -7.72 -14.18 -0.87
N LYS A 76 -7.62 -15.41 -0.37
CA LYS A 76 -8.54 -15.95 0.63
C LYS A 76 -8.51 -15.13 1.93
N ASN A 77 -7.33 -14.82 2.43
CA ASN A 77 -7.15 -14.04 3.67
C ASN A 77 -7.71 -12.63 3.52
N ALA A 78 -7.39 -11.94 2.42
CA ALA A 78 -7.92 -10.59 2.16
C ALA A 78 -9.46 -10.58 2.09
N ARG A 79 -10.06 -11.61 1.49
CA ARG A 79 -11.52 -11.75 1.44
C ARG A 79 -12.10 -11.96 2.84
N GLN A 80 -11.50 -12.86 3.63
CA GLN A 80 -11.95 -13.15 4.99
C GLN A 80 -11.92 -11.89 5.88
N HIS A 81 -10.84 -11.09 5.81
CA HIS A 81 -10.72 -9.84 6.57
C HIS A 81 -11.79 -8.80 6.23
N VAL A 82 -12.18 -8.68 4.96
CA VAL A 82 -13.09 -7.62 4.52
C VAL A 82 -14.57 -8.03 4.56
N PHE A 83 -14.87 -9.29 4.29
CA PHE A 83 -16.25 -9.76 4.17
C PHE A 83 -16.74 -10.59 5.35
N GLU A 84 -15.84 -11.21 6.12
CA GLU A 84 -16.19 -12.23 7.11
C GLU A 84 -15.78 -11.84 8.54
N THR A 85 -14.91 -10.84 8.71
CA THR A 85 -14.44 -10.37 10.03
C THR A 85 -15.32 -9.22 10.54
N ASP A 86 -15.43 -9.09 11.87
CA ASP A 86 -16.14 -7.99 12.50
C ASP A 86 -15.56 -6.64 12.06
N VAL A 87 -16.43 -5.66 11.81
CA VAL A 87 -16.10 -4.41 11.10
C VAL A 87 -15.04 -3.59 11.87
N GLY A 88 -14.92 -3.81 13.19
CA GLY A 88 -14.05 -3.04 14.10
C GLY A 88 -12.56 -3.13 13.80
N ALA A 89 -12.00 -4.34 13.72
CA ALA A 89 -10.55 -4.55 13.51
C ALA A 89 -10.08 -4.01 12.15
N TYR A 90 -10.86 -4.29 11.11
CA TYR A 90 -10.60 -3.73 9.78
C TYR A 90 -10.72 -2.20 9.74
N ALA A 91 -11.70 -1.62 10.44
CA ALA A 91 -11.98 -0.18 10.39
C ALA A 91 -10.81 0.66 10.93
N GLU A 92 -10.11 0.20 11.98
CA GLU A 92 -8.94 0.93 12.51
C GLU A 92 -7.77 0.94 11.53
N LEU A 93 -7.58 -0.16 10.78
CA LEU A 93 -6.46 -0.33 9.86
C LEU A 93 -6.76 0.10 8.42
N ALA A 94 -8.04 0.31 8.06
CA ALA A 94 -8.47 0.73 6.73
C ALA A 94 -7.74 1.99 6.21
N PRO A 95 -7.51 3.06 7.01
CA PRO A 95 -6.76 4.23 6.55
C PRO A 95 -5.28 3.95 6.26
N VAL A 96 -4.69 2.92 6.87
CA VAL A 96 -3.33 2.46 6.59
C VAL A 96 -3.31 1.65 5.30
N ILE A 97 -4.24 0.70 5.17
CA ILE A 97 -4.38 -0.16 3.98
C ILE A 97 -4.56 0.69 2.72
N GLN A 98 -5.47 1.66 2.77
CA GLN A 98 -5.71 2.57 1.64
C GLN A 98 -4.44 3.32 1.24
N ARG A 99 -3.71 3.89 2.21
CA ARG A 99 -2.52 4.70 1.93
C ARG A 99 -1.37 3.86 1.38
N LEU A 100 -1.16 2.65 1.88
CA LEU A 100 -0.17 1.72 1.33
C LEU A 100 -0.53 1.30 -0.10
N ALA A 101 -1.81 1.07 -0.39
CA ALA A 101 -2.29 0.77 -1.74
C ALA A 101 -2.07 1.97 -2.70
N GLU A 102 -2.35 3.20 -2.24
CA GLU A 102 -2.07 4.44 -2.98
C GLU A 102 -0.58 4.59 -3.27
N ALA A 103 0.30 4.33 -2.30
CA ALA A 103 1.75 4.36 -2.48
C ALA A 103 2.21 3.41 -3.60
N LEU A 104 1.70 2.18 -3.65
CA LEU A 104 2.01 1.25 -4.74
C LEU A 104 1.59 1.81 -6.11
N GLY A 105 0.47 2.52 -6.16
CA GLY A 105 -0.12 3.09 -7.38
C GLY A 105 0.46 4.44 -7.83
N ARG A 106 1.19 5.17 -6.97
CA ARG A 106 1.67 6.53 -7.30
C ARG A 106 2.59 6.56 -8.53
N ASP A 107 2.36 7.56 -9.37
CA ASP A 107 3.15 7.93 -10.53
C ASP A 107 3.29 9.46 -10.65
N GLY A 108 4.09 9.94 -11.61
CA GLY A 108 4.37 11.37 -11.80
C GLY A 108 5.76 11.82 -11.35
N GLN A 109 5.99 13.13 -11.41
CA GLN A 109 7.31 13.76 -11.22
C GLN A 109 7.88 13.55 -9.81
N TYR A 110 7.03 13.57 -8.77
CA TYR A 110 7.42 13.43 -7.37
C TYR A 110 7.01 12.09 -6.75
N ALA A 111 6.73 11.10 -7.61
CA ALA A 111 6.16 9.83 -7.18
C ALA A 111 7.07 9.04 -6.23
N ARG A 112 8.39 9.19 -6.32
CA ARG A 112 9.34 8.44 -5.49
C ARG A 112 9.33 8.97 -4.06
N GLU A 113 9.36 10.28 -3.90
CA GLU A 113 9.33 10.98 -2.62
C GLU A 113 7.98 10.78 -1.94
N ASP A 114 6.90 10.97 -2.69
CA ASP A 114 5.53 10.80 -2.22
C ASP A 114 5.26 9.38 -1.69
N LYS A 115 5.81 8.36 -2.35
CA LYS A 115 5.74 6.96 -1.89
C LYS A 115 6.38 6.76 -0.52
N VAL A 116 7.56 7.34 -0.31
CA VAL A 116 8.24 7.30 0.99
C VAL A 116 7.40 8.03 2.06
N LEU A 117 6.82 9.17 1.72
CA LEU A 117 5.97 9.92 2.64
C LEU A 117 4.69 9.14 3.02
N ASP A 118 4.02 8.50 2.06
CA ASP A 118 2.84 7.66 2.33
C ASP A 118 3.15 6.49 3.27
N VAL A 119 4.28 5.82 3.04
CA VAL A 119 4.76 4.73 3.90
C VAL A 119 5.07 5.26 5.30
N ALA A 120 5.70 6.44 5.43
CA ALA A 120 6.00 7.04 6.73
C ALA A 120 4.73 7.33 7.52
N VAL A 121 3.72 7.93 6.90
CA VAL A 121 2.45 8.19 7.59
C VAL A 121 1.72 6.88 7.93
N SER A 122 1.87 5.84 7.11
CA SER A 122 1.32 4.52 7.38
C SER A 122 1.96 3.89 8.62
N LEU A 123 3.29 3.96 8.76
CA LEU A 123 4.01 3.50 9.95
C LEU A 123 3.62 4.30 11.20
N GLU A 124 3.56 5.63 11.10
CA GLU A 124 3.13 6.49 12.21
C GLU A 124 1.71 6.17 12.68
N ARG A 125 0.80 5.82 11.76
CA ARG A 125 -0.56 5.39 12.12
C ARG A 125 -0.60 4.01 12.75
N LEU A 126 0.21 3.06 12.26
CA LEU A 126 0.27 1.70 12.80
C LEU A 126 0.78 1.63 14.24
N PHE A 127 1.71 2.53 14.59
CA PHE A 127 2.46 2.46 15.85
C PHE A 127 2.25 3.66 16.78
N LYS A 128 1.62 4.73 16.31
CA LYS A 128 1.25 5.93 17.10
C LYS A 128 2.42 6.45 17.97
N PRO A 129 3.58 6.75 17.38
CA PRO A 129 4.78 7.12 18.13
C PRO A 129 4.60 8.46 18.86
N SER A 130 5.41 8.69 19.90
CA SER A 130 5.37 9.93 20.67
C SER A 130 6.09 11.07 19.93
N GLY A 131 5.52 12.27 19.97
CA GLY A 131 5.96 13.40 19.13
C GLY A 131 7.41 13.89 19.35
N ARG A 132 8.10 13.46 20.42
CA ARG A 132 9.50 13.86 20.69
C ARG A 132 10.54 12.93 20.07
N ARG A 133 10.21 11.67 19.78
CA ARG A 133 11.19 10.65 19.37
C ARG A 133 10.63 9.68 18.31
N ILE A 134 9.89 10.22 17.33
CA ILE A 134 9.18 9.44 16.30
C ILE A 134 10.03 8.32 15.70
N SER A 135 11.24 8.62 15.23
CA SER A 135 12.11 7.60 14.61
C SER A 135 12.50 6.49 15.60
N LEU A 136 12.90 6.82 16.82
CA LEU A 136 13.31 5.82 17.81
C LEU A 136 12.13 4.96 18.28
N ASP A 137 10.97 5.58 18.49
CA ASP A 137 9.75 4.88 18.89
C ASP A 137 9.32 3.88 17.81
N LEU A 138 9.42 4.26 16.54
CA LEU A 138 9.13 3.37 15.42
C LEU A 138 10.16 2.26 15.26
N GLN A 139 11.45 2.55 15.45
CA GLN A 139 12.51 1.53 15.43
C GLN A 139 12.20 0.43 16.45
N ASN A 140 11.86 0.81 17.68
CA ASN A 140 11.53 -0.14 18.74
C ASN A 140 10.21 -0.87 18.46
N ALA A 141 9.15 -0.14 18.10
CA ALA A 141 7.84 -0.74 17.87
C ALA A 141 7.84 -1.74 16.70
N VAL A 142 8.52 -1.42 15.60
CA VAL A 142 8.67 -2.34 14.46
C VAL A 142 9.53 -3.54 14.84
N ALA A 143 10.66 -3.33 15.53
CA ALA A 143 11.52 -4.43 15.97
C ALA A 143 10.81 -5.37 16.94
N ASP A 144 10.04 -4.85 17.89
CA ASP A 144 9.27 -5.69 18.82
C ASP A 144 8.09 -6.38 18.14
N THR A 145 7.53 -5.77 17.10
CA THR A 145 6.46 -6.37 16.31
C THR A 145 6.99 -7.48 15.40
N LEU A 146 8.10 -7.29 14.70
CA LEU A 146 8.55 -8.22 13.64
C LEU A 146 9.72 -9.12 14.05
N GLY A 147 10.57 -8.68 14.97
CA GLY A 147 11.78 -9.38 15.38
C GLY A 147 11.51 -10.57 16.30
N THR A 148 12.20 -11.69 16.04
CA THR A 148 12.13 -12.93 16.83
C THR A 148 13.43 -13.21 17.60
N SER A 149 14.51 -12.50 17.28
CA SER A 149 15.82 -12.57 17.92
C SER A 149 16.43 -11.18 18.07
N ASP A 150 17.48 -11.04 18.88
CA ASP A 150 18.15 -9.74 19.06
C ASP A 150 18.81 -9.24 17.77
N GLU A 151 19.34 -10.15 16.95
CA GLU A 151 19.92 -9.82 15.64
C GLU A 151 18.86 -9.31 14.66
N SER A 152 17.72 -10.00 14.56
CA SER A 152 16.61 -9.55 13.70
C SER A 152 16.01 -8.23 14.17
N LYS A 153 15.88 -8.04 15.49
CA LYS A 153 15.48 -6.75 16.08
C LYS A 153 16.44 -5.63 15.71
N ALA A 154 17.75 -5.86 15.79
CA ALA A 154 18.75 -4.88 15.38
C ALA A 154 18.62 -4.50 13.89
N GLN A 155 18.45 -5.50 13.01
CA GLN A 155 18.23 -5.27 11.58
C GLN A 155 16.98 -4.41 11.31
N PHE A 156 15.86 -4.69 11.98
CA PHE A 156 14.65 -3.89 11.82
C PHE A 156 14.82 -2.44 12.31
N ARG A 157 15.54 -2.23 13.42
CA ARG A 157 15.86 -0.87 13.89
C ARG A 157 16.69 -0.11 12.84
N ASP A 158 17.70 -0.75 12.26
CA ASP A 158 18.55 -0.12 11.25
C ASP A 158 17.77 0.22 9.97
N GLN A 159 16.89 -0.66 9.50
CA GLN A 159 16.05 -0.41 8.34
C GLN A 159 15.08 0.76 8.57
N VAL A 160 14.42 0.82 9.73
CA VAL A 160 13.52 1.94 10.08
C VAL A 160 14.30 3.25 10.21
N LYS A 161 15.48 3.21 10.82
CA LYS A 161 16.35 4.38 10.96
C LYS A 161 16.72 4.94 9.59
N HIS A 162 17.22 4.09 8.69
CA HIS A 162 17.58 4.49 7.33
C HIS A 162 16.38 5.06 6.56
N PHE A 163 15.23 4.40 6.64
CA PHE A 163 13.99 4.90 6.05
C PHE A 163 13.63 6.31 6.54
N TYR A 164 13.73 6.56 7.85
CA TYR A 164 13.45 7.88 8.43
C TYR A 164 14.51 8.95 8.09
N ASP A 165 15.77 8.56 7.92
CA ASP A 165 16.82 9.46 7.43
C ASP A 165 16.50 9.94 6.00
N VAL A 166 16.05 9.04 5.11
CA VAL A 166 15.61 9.40 3.75
C VAL A 166 14.34 10.27 3.78
N ARG A 167 13.33 9.90 4.58
CA ARG A 167 12.13 10.74 4.78
C ARG A 167 12.47 12.14 5.28
N SER A 168 13.43 12.25 6.20
CA SER A 168 13.93 13.53 6.70
C SER A 168 14.63 14.34 5.60
N ALA A 169 15.41 13.68 4.74
CA ALA A 169 16.06 14.31 3.59
C ALA A 169 15.04 14.86 2.57
N ILE A 170 13.95 14.14 2.31
CA ILE A 170 12.84 14.61 1.44
C ILE A 170 12.24 15.91 1.99
N ILE A 171 11.92 15.94 3.28
CA ILE A 171 11.20 17.09 3.88
C ILE A 171 12.07 18.33 3.99
N HIS A 172 13.33 18.16 4.36
CA HIS A 172 14.24 19.28 4.55
C HIS A 172 14.99 19.67 3.28
N GLY A 173 14.92 18.86 2.21
CA GLY A 173 15.61 19.09 0.97
C GLY A 173 17.13 18.84 1.02
N PRO A 174 17.82 18.97 -0.12
CA PRO A 174 19.25 18.65 -0.31
C PRO A 174 20.19 19.73 0.26
N VAL A 175 20.08 20.05 1.54
CA VAL A 175 20.85 21.14 2.18
C VAL A 175 22.34 20.82 2.34
N ASP A 176 22.70 19.53 2.36
CA ASP A 176 24.08 19.06 2.55
C ASP A 176 24.36 17.81 1.70
N THR A 177 25.64 17.41 1.63
CA THR A 177 26.10 16.26 0.85
C THR A 177 25.43 14.95 1.30
N LYS A 178 25.18 14.79 2.60
CA LYS A 178 24.55 13.59 3.15
C LYS A 178 23.09 13.49 2.72
N LYS A 179 22.31 14.56 2.81
CA LYS A 179 20.91 14.58 2.35
C LYS A 179 20.80 14.41 0.84
N LYS A 180 21.75 14.97 0.08
CA LYS A 180 21.84 14.70 -1.37
C LYS A 180 22.00 13.21 -1.66
N GLN A 181 22.87 12.52 -0.92
CA GLN A 181 23.06 11.08 -1.05
C GLN A 181 21.77 10.31 -0.66
N LEU A 182 21.16 10.62 0.47
CA LEU A 182 19.91 9.98 0.93
C LEU A 182 18.77 10.11 -0.09
N LEU A 183 18.69 11.23 -0.81
CA LEU A 183 17.67 11.40 -1.86
C LEU A 183 17.87 10.45 -3.06
N THR A 184 19.10 9.99 -3.31
CA THR A 184 19.36 8.97 -4.34
C THR A 184 18.87 7.58 -3.92
N GLU A 185 18.68 7.36 -2.62
CA GLU A 185 18.29 6.08 -2.00
C GLU A 185 16.77 5.95 -1.84
N THR A 186 15.98 6.91 -2.34
CA THR A 186 14.50 6.94 -2.22
C THR A 186 13.81 5.67 -2.72
N GLY A 187 14.31 5.05 -3.77
CA GLY A 187 13.76 3.80 -4.30
C GLY A 187 13.94 2.61 -3.35
N GLU A 188 15.13 2.48 -2.77
CA GLU A 188 15.46 1.45 -1.78
C GLU A 188 14.69 1.69 -0.47
N ALA A 189 14.67 2.93 0.01
CA ALA A 189 13.92 3.32 1.20
C ALA A 189 12.42 3.02 1.03
N PHE A 190 11.83 3.31 -0.12
CA PHE A 190 10.45 2.94 -0.40
C PHE A 190 10.24 1.42 -0.29
N GLN A 191 11.07 0.62 -0.96
CA GLN A 191 10.90 -0.84 -0.96
C GLN A 191 11.02 -1.41 0.45
N ASN A 192 12.07 -1.03 1.19
CA ASN A 192 12.30 -1.50 2.55
C ASN A 192 11.20 -1.02 3.50
N GLY A 193 10.86 0.27 3.46
CA GLY A 193 9.79 0.83 4.29
C GLY A 193 8.41 0.23 4.01
N PHE A 194 8.10 -0.01 2.72
CA PHE A 194 6.84 -0.63 2.32
C PHE A 194 6.75 -2.06 2.86
N GLU A 195 7.83 -2.84 2.76
CA GLU A 195 7.87 -4.21 3.29
C GLU A 195 7.72 -4.23 4.82
N LEU A 196 8.37 -3.31 5.54
CA LEU A 196 8.18 -3.16 6.99
C LEU A 196 6.73 -2.83 7.35
N ALA A 197 6.12 -1.88 6.66
CA ALA A 197 4.74 -1.47 6.89
C ALA A 197 3.76 -2.60 6.56
N ARG A 198 3.98 -3.30 5.44
CA ARG A 198 3.19 -4.47 5.03
C ARG A 198 3.27 -5.58 6.06
N ALA A 199 4.47 -6.01 6.44
CA ALA A 199 4.65 -7.09 7.41
C ALA A 199 4.01 -6.74 8.77
N SER A 200 4.18 -5.49 9.22
CA SER A 200 3.59 -5.00 10.46
C SER A 200 2.06 -4.98 10.42
N LEU A 201 1.48 -4.53 9.30
CA LEU A 201 0.05 -4.53 9.06
C LEU A 201 -0.52 -5.96 9.08
N MET A 202 0.11 -6.88 8.33
CA MET A 202 -0.36 -8.27 8.28
C MET A 202 -0.34 -8.93 9.66
N LYS A 203 0.72 -8.71 10.44
CA LYS A 203 0.80 -9.24 11.81
C LYS A 203 -0.26 -8.66 12.74
N LYS A 204 -0.58 -7.37 12.62
CA LYS A 204 -1.67 -6.73 13.40
C LYS A 204 -3.05 -7.26 13.00
N LEU A 205 -3.30 -7.44 11.70
CA LEU A 205 -4.52 -8.08 11.20
C LEU A 205 -4.70 -9.52 11.72
N GLU A 206 -3.60 -10.28 11.87
CA GLU A 206 -3.63 -11.62 12.46
C GLU A 206 -3.89 -11.59 13.99
N THR A 207 -3.36 -10.58 14.69
CA THR A 207 -3.48 -10.48 16.16
C THR A 207 -4.88 -10.03 16.60
N GLU A 208 -5.57 -9.21 15.80
CA GLU A 208 -6.95 -8.74 16.09
C GLU A 208 -8.04 -9.77 15.72
N LEU A 209 -7.66 -10.94 15.21
CA LEU A 209 -8.56 -12.07 14.90
C LEU A 209 -8.67 -13.11 16.04
N ILE A 210 -7.91 -12.94 17.12
CA ILE A 210 -7.93 -13.79 18.33
C ILE A 210 -8.62 -13.01 19.45
#